data_AF-A0A1I7HGJ7-F1
#
_entry.id   AF-A0A1I7HGJ7-F1
#
_cell.length_a   1.000
_cell.length_b   1.000
_cell.length_c   1.000
_cell.angle_alpha   90.00
_cell.angle_beta   90.00
_cell.angle_gamma   90.00
#
_symmetry.space_group_name_H-M   'P 1'
#
loop_
_entity.id
_entity.type
_entity.pdbx_description
1 polymer ?
#
loop_
_entity_poly.entity_id
_entity_poly.type
_entity_poly.pdbx_seq_one_letter_code
_entity_poly.pdbx_strand_id
1 'polypeptide(L)'
;MVAIIRLLAIVCLIMLIIGLINPKWALLWIVEERQKRKNVLKYFGSGFIILFILACCITSNNTNKTEEKVSVEEEVVSIPTDSNTESNANKSSSSTDKNTSVKETTSPERTYASIYNIQEKNVTNGTKTKVLGKRGQAYFDKNTLTNESLAAFYNDVIKNSGYNYYTLIDSSNFKKGIVFLGCLSPCNYGYIDETGGITNASSIFDVAEYNSSSIK
;
A
#
# COMPACT_ATOMS: atom_id res chain seq x y z
N MET A 1 26.62 -35.91 -0.34
CA MET A 1 26.07 -34.53 -0.33
C MET A 1 24.54 -34.53 -0.32
N VAL A 2 23.87 -35.18 -1.29
CA VAL A 2 22.39 -35.23 -1.37
C VAL A 2 21.70 -35.87 -0.15
N ALA A 3 22.29 -36.92 0.46
CA ALA A 3 21.73 -37.56 1.66
C ALA A 3 21.71 -36.64 2.89
N ILE A 4 22.72 -35.79 3.05
CA ILE A 4 22.82 -34.83 4.17
C ILE A 4 21.78 -33.72 3.99
N ILE A 5 21.56 -33.25 2.76
CA ILE A 5 20.53 -32.25 2.43
C ILE A 5 19.12 -32.80 2.72
N ARG A 6 18.85 -34.07 2.39
CA ARG A 6 17.58 -34.73 2.71
C ARG A 6 17.36 -34.88 4.22
N LEU A 7 18.40 -35.25 4.97
CA LEU A 7 18.33 -35.37 6.43
C LEU A 7 18.08 -34.00 7.09
N LEU A 8 18.73 -32.95 6.59
CA LEU A 8 18.51 -31.57 7.06
C LEU A 8 17.09 -31.07 6.76
N ALA A 9 16.56 -31.39 5.58
CA ALA A 9 15.18 -31.06 5.21
C ALA A 9 14.15 -31.71 6.15
N ILE A 10 14.38 -32.97 6.56
CA ILE A 10 13.51 -33.67 7.51
C ILE A 10 13.57 -33.03 8.90
N VAL A 11 14.77 -32.66 9.38
CA VAL A 11 14.94 -31.97 10.68
C VAL A 11 14.25 -30.60 10.66
N CYS A 12 14.35 -29.84 9.57
CA CYS A 12 13.63 -28.57 9.40
C CYS A 12 12.10 -28.76 9.42
N LEU A 13 11.60 -29.82 8.79
CA LEU A 13 10.17 -30.14 8.76
C LEU A 13 9.64 -30.51 10.16
N ILE A 14 10.42 -31.24 10.95
CA ILE A 14 10.07 -31.57 12.34
C ILE A 14 10.02 -30.30 13.21
N MET A 15 10.99 -29.39 13.09
CA MET A 15 10.98 -28.11 13.80
C MET A 15 9.78 -27.23 13.43
N LEU A 16 9.38 -27.24 12.15
CA LEU A 16 8.20 -26.53 11.68
C LEU A 16 6.90 -27.11 12.28
N ILE A 17 6.78 -28.44 12.32
CA ILE A 17 5.62 -29.12 12.94
C ILE A 17 5.56 -28.80 14.44
N ILE A 18 6.67 -28.85 15.16
CA ILE A 18 6.72 -28.53 16.60
C ILE A 18 6.31 -27.07 16.84
N GLY A 19 6.82 -26.13 16.05
CA GLY A 19 6.43 -24.71 16.13
C GLY A 19 4.96 -24.47 15.79
N LEU A 20 4.36 -25.29 14.93
CA LEU A 20 2.95 -25.20 14.58
C LEU A 20 2.04 -25.75 15.68
N ILE A 21 2.42 -26.86 16.32
CA ILE A 21 1.65 -27.50 17.40
C ILE A 21 1.70 -26.64 18.66
N ASN A 22 2.87 -26.10 19.02
CA ASN A 22 3.01 -25.29 20.23
C ASN A 22 3.87 -24.04 19.99
N PRO A 23 3.24 -22.89 19.68
CA PRO A 23 3.97 -21.67 19.29
C PRO A 23 4.82 -21.11 20.42
N LYS A 24 4.51 -21.47 21.69
CA LYS A 24 5.22 -21.01 22.88
C LYS A 24 6.67 -21.49 22.94
N TRP A 25 6.95 -22.69 22.42
CA TRP A 25 8.31 -23.27 22.43
C TRP A 25 9.18 -22.70 21.30
N ALA A 26 8.60 -22.48 20.12
CA ALA A 26 9.34 -21.94 18.98
C ALA A 26 9.56 -20.42 19.05
N LEU A 27 8.70 -19.69 19.75
CA LEU A 27 8.78 -18.23 19.92
C LEU A 27 9.15 -17.83 21.35
N LEU A 28 10.05 -18.60 21.99
CA LEU A 28 10.51 -18.30 23.35
C LEU A 28 11.17 -16.91 23.47
N TRP A 29 11.67 -16.36 22.35
CA TRP A 29 12.34 -15.05 22.28
C TRP A 29 11.41 -13.89 21.89
N ILE A 30 10.13 -14.14 21.60
CA ILE A 30 9.18 -13.12 21.15
C ILE A 30 8.19 -12.77 22.26
N VAL A 31 8.02 -11.47 22.51
CA VAL A 31 7.16 -10.87 23.54
C VAL A 31 5.76 -11.51 23.53
N GLU A 32 5.30 -11.87 24.73
CA GLU A 32 4.20 -12.81 25.01
C GLU A 32 2.86 -12.43 24.35
N GLU A 33 2.61 -11.14 24.09
CA GLU A 33 1.35 -10.63 23.52
C GLU A 33 1.13 -10.93 22.03
N ARG A 34 2.14 -11.41 21.28
CA ARG A 34 2.00 -11.70 19.83
C ARG A 34 2.10 -13.18 19.46
N GLN A 35 2.05 -14.10 20.42
CA GLN A 35 2.12 -15.56 20.18
C GLN A 35 0.80 -16.17 19.66
N LYS A 36 0.24 -15.62 18.58
CA LYS A 36 -0.95 -16.19 17.91
C LYS A 36 -0.51 -17.22 16.86
N ARG A 37 -1.10 -18.43 16.90
CA ARG A 37 -0.82 -19.58 16.00
C ARG A 37 -0.74 -19.21 14.51
N LYS A 38 -1.50 -18.19 14.09
CA LYS A 38 -1.58 -17.70 12.71
C LYS A 38 -0.32 -16.94 12.25
N ASN A 39 0.42 -16.32 13.16
CA ASN A 39 1.64 -15.59 12.81
C ASN A 39 2.83 -16.53 12.63
N VAL A 40 2.90 -17.63 13.39
CA VAL A 40 3.93 -18.66 13.22
C VAL A 40 3.90 -19.23 11.81
N LEU A 41 2.71 -19.58 11.30
CA LEU A 41 2.59 -20.12 9.95
C LEU A 41 3.01 -19.12 8.87
N LYS A 42 2.76 -17.82 9.07
CA LYS A 42 3.19 -16.78 8.11
C LYS A 42 4.71 -16.69 8.01
N TYR A 43 5.42 -16.63 9.14
CA TYR A 43 6.87 -16.44 9.16
C TYR A 43 7.66 -17.73 8.89
N PHE A 44 7.28 -18.84 9.52
CA PHE A 44 7.98 -20.12 9.31
C PHE A 44 7.58 -20.77 7.98
N GLY A 45 6.33 -20.60 7.54
CA GLY A 45 5.88 -21.09 6.23
C GLY A 45 6.59 -20.38 5.08
N SER A 46 6.72 -19.05 5.13
CA SER A 46 7.46 -18.32 4.09
C SER A 46 8.94 -18.70 4.08
N GLY A 47 9.57 -18.84 5.25
CA GLY A 47 10.96 -19.29 5.36
C GLY A 47 11.18 -20.69 4.77
N PHE A 48 10.24 -21.62 5.02
CA PHE A 48 10.31 -22.97 4.47
C PHE A 48 10.16 -22.99 2.95
N ILE A 49 9.27 -22.18 2.38
CA ILE A 49 9.09 -22.08 0.93
C ILE A 49 10.37 -21.56 0.26
N ILE A 50 10.99 -20.53 0.83
CA ILE A 50 12.24 -19.96 0.30
C ILE A 50 13.37 -21.00 0.37
N LEU A 51 13.50 -21.72 1.49
CA LEU A 51 14.51 -22.76 1.67
C LEU A 51 14.30 -23.93 0.70
N PHE A 52 13.04 -24.31 0.45
CA PHE A 52 12.69 -25.37 -0.49
C PHE A 52 13.05 -25.01 -1.93
N ILE A 53 12.76 -23.79 -2.36
CA ILE A 53 13.17 -23.28 -3.69
C ILE A 53 14.69 -23.33 -3.83
N LEU A 54 15.42 -22.88 -2.81
CA LEU A 54 16.89 -22.88 -2.84
C LEU A 54 17.46 -24.30 -2.92
N ALA A 55 16.87 -25.25 -2.20
CA ALA A 55 17.25 -26.67 -2.24
C ALA A 55 16.97 -27.30 -3.63
N CYS A 56 15.87 -26.91 -4.28
CA CYS A 56 15.56 -27.33 -5.66
C CYS A 56 16.60 -26.80 -6.65
N CYS A 57 16.98 -25.53 -6.58
CA CYS A 57 17.98 -24.95 -7.48
C CYS A 57 19.34 -25.63 -7.37
N ILE A 58 19.78 -25.99 -6.16
CA ILE A 58 21.08 -26.66 -5.94
C ILE A 58 21.10 -28.07 -6.53
N THR A 59 19.95 -28.75 -6.56
CA THR A 59 19.84 -30.13 -7.07
C THR A 59 19.84 -30.20 -8.60
N SER A 60 19.49 -29.11 -9.28
CA SER A 60 19.40 -29.04 -10.75
C SER A 60 20.74 -28.95 -11.49
N ASN A 61 21.87 -28.78 -10.80
CA ASN A 61 23.16 -28.48 -11.46
C ASN A 61 24.01 -29.71 -11.85
N ASN A 62 23.41 -30.89 -12.09
CA ASN A 62 24.17 -32.06 -12.57
C ASN A 62 23.53 -32.74 -13.78
N THR A 63 23.39 -31.99 -14.88
CA THR A 63 23.41 -32.58 -16.23
C THR A 63 24.18 -31.67 -17.18
N ASN A 64 25.31 -32.17 -17.64
CA ASN A 64 26.25 -31.55 -18.57
C ASN A 64 25.66 -31.33 -19.98
N LYS A 65 26.11 -30.23 -20.60
CA LYS A 65 26.58 -30.10 -22.00
C LYS A 65 25.55 -30.23 -23.14
N THR A 66 25.41 -29.17 -23.96
CA THR A 66 25.95 -29.11 -25.34
C THR A 66 25.68 -27.74 -25.96
N GLU A 67 26.74 -27.22 -26.58
CA GLU A 67 26.84 -25.98 -27.37
C GLU A 67 26.06 -26.10 -28.68
N GLU A 68 25.36 -25.04 -29.10
CA GLU A 68 25.38 -24.65 -30.51
C GLU A 68 25.20 -23.13 -30.62
N LYS A 69 26.04 -22.54 -31.47
CA LYS A 69 26.27 -21.12 -31.70
C LYS A 69 26.11 -20.90 -33.20
N VAL A 70 25.14 -20.10 -33.65
CA VAL A 70 25.21 -19.40 -34.96
C VAL A 70 24.42 -18.10 -34.87
N SER A 71 24.96 -17.05 -35.50
CA SER A 71 24.61 -15.64 -35.40
C SER A 71 24.12 -15.07 -36.75
N VAL A 72 23.25 -14.03 -36.70
CA VAL A 72 23.13 -12.83 -37.60
C VAL A 72 22.73 -13.10 -39.08
N GLU A 73 21.77 -12.41 -39.73
CA GLU A 73 21.81 -11.04 -40.35
C GLU A 73 20.41 -10.74 -40.98
N GLU A 74 19.72 -9.63 -40.66
CA GLU A 74 19.47 -8.39 -41.48
C GLU A 74 18.78 -8.63 -42.87
N GLU A 75 17.61 -8.09 -43.24
CA GLU A 75 17.33 -6.71 -43.74
C GLU A 75 15.80 -6.49 -44.05
N VAL A 76 15.28 -5.29 -43.69
CA VAL A 76 14.53 -4.29 -44.51
C VAL A 76 13.05 -4.45 -45.00
N VAL A 77 12.18 -3.64 -44.37
CA VAL A 77 11.20 -2.62 -44.86
C VAL A 77 10.19 -2.90 -45.99
N SER A 78 8.87 -2.71 -45.72
CA SER A 78 7.99 -1.66 -46.31
C SER A 78 6.48 -1.78 -45.91
N ILE A 79 5.82 -0.62 -45.75
CA ILE A 79 4.40 -0.29 -45.42
C ILE A 79 3.78 0.38 -46.69
N PRO A 80 2.46 0.66 -46.94
CA PRO A 80 1.16 0.50 -46.22
C PRO A 80 0.03 -0.15 -47.07
N THR A 81 -1.22 -0.23 -46.59
CA THR A 81 -2.44 0.37 -47.20
C THR A 81 -3.74 0.02 -46.44
N ASP A 82 -4.64 1.01 -46.40
CA ASP A 82 -5.92 1.19 -45.70
C ASP A 82 -7.07 0.17 -45.95
N SER A 83 -8.01 0.08 -44.99
CA SER A 83 -9.38 0.64 -45.13
C SER A 83 -10.46 -0.02 -44.24
N ASN A 84 -11.33 0.85 -43.71
CA ASN A 84 -12.77 0.73 -43.44
C ASN A 84 -13.34 -0.41 -42.57
N THR A 85 -13.94 -0.08 -41.41
CA THR A 85 -15.37 0.32 -41.19
C THR A 85 -16.29 -0.90 -41.08
N GLU A 86 -16.82 -1.20 -39.88
CA GLU A 86 -18.25 -1.09 -39.54
C GLU A 86 -18.58 -1.60 -38.12
N SER A 87 -19.43 -0.81 -37.45
CA SER A 87 -20.56 -1.19 -36.60
C SER A 87 -20.47 -2.42 -35.66
N ASN A 88 -20.66 -2.17 -34.36
CA ASN A 88 -21.79 -2.83 -33.70
C ASN A 88 -22.28 -2.10 -32.45
N ALA A 89 -23.58 -1.86 -32.42
CA ALA A 89 -24.36 -1.50 -31.25
C ALA A 89 -24.76 -2.79 -30.50
N ASN A 90 -24.58 -2.86 -29.18
CA ASN A 90 -25.70 -3.17 -28.26
C ASN A 90 -25.34 -3.19 -26.76
N LYS A 91 -26.32 -2.68 -25.99
CA LYS A 91 -26.89 -3.28 -24.77
C LYS A 91 -26.16 -3.15 -23.42
N SER A 92 -26.61 -2.14 -22.68
CA SER A 92 -27.08 -2.17 -21.27
C SER A 92 -27.04 -3.51 -20.52
N SER A 93 -26.27 -3.56 -19.43
CA SER A 93 -26.64 -4.13 -18.11
C SER A 93 -25.47 -3.94 -17.14
N SER A 94 -25.59 -3.10 -16.11
CA SER A 94 -25.86 -3.50 -14.72
C SER A 94 -24.94 -4.61 -14.20
N SER A 95 -23.92 -4.27 -13.40
CA SER A 95 -23.57 -5.01 -12.18
C SER A 95 -22.50 -4.31 -11.33
N THR A 96 -22.88 -4.02 -10.08
CA THR A 96 -22.17 -4.45 -8.87
C THR A 96 -20.70 -4.04 -8.71
N ASP A 97 -20.49 -2.87 -8.09
CA ASP A 97 -19.22 -2.52 -7.45
C ASP A 97 -19.00 -3.38 -6.19
N LYS A 98 -18.21 -4.44 -6.37
CA LYS A 98 -17.39 -5.02 -5.30
C LYS A 98 -15.93 -4.81 -5.65
N ASN A 99 -15.20 -4.36 -4.64
CA ASN A 99 -13.77 -4.57 -4.43
C ASN A 99 -12.82 -3.51 -5.03
N THR A 100 -12.65 -2.40 -4.31
CA THR A 100 -11.39 -1.63 -4.37
C THR A 100 -10.50 -2.08 -3.22
N SER A 101 -9.42 -2.75 -3.60
CA SER A 101 -8.32 -3.21 -2.76
C SER A 101 -7.72 -2.03 -1.98
N VAL A 102 -7.95 -2.01 -0.68
CA VAL A 102 -7.21 -1.19 0.27
C VAL A 102 -5.79 -1.73 0.30
N LYS A 103 -4.88 -1.05 -0.39
CA LYS A 103 -3.44 -1.25 -0.22
C LYS A 103 -3.08 -0.62 1.13
N GLU A 104 -3.21 -1.43 2.16
CA GLU A 104 -2.80 -1.13 3.53
C GLU A 104 -1.26 -1.04 3.55
N THR A 105 -0.74 0.13 3.20
CA THR A 105 0.69 0.43 3.29
C THR A 105 1.01 0.60 4.77
N THR A 106 1.52 -0.45 5.39
CA THR A 106 2.11 -0.42 6.74
C THR A 106 3.34 0.49 6.74
N SER A 107 3.12 1.73 7.15
CA SER A 107 4.11 2.73 7.53
C SER A 107 4.78 2.33 8.86
N PRO A 108 6.07 2.64 9.08
CA PRO A 108 6.78 2.35 10.34
C PRO A 108 6.03 2.94 11.54
N GLU A 109 6.15 2.26 12.69
CA GLU A 109 5.60 2.64 14.00
C GLU A 109 6.13 4.03 14.43
N ARG A 110 5.50 5.08 13.89
CA ARG A 110 5.54 6.44 14.41
C ARG A 110 4.11 6.85 14.75
N THR A 111 3.94 7.22 16.01
CA THR A 111 2.70 7.51 16.70
C THR A 111 2.14 8.87 16.26
N TYR A 112 1.41 8.92 15.13
CA TYR A 112 0.47 10.02 14.90
C TYR A 112 -0.76 9.75 15.76
N ALA A 113 -0.64 9.94 17.08
CA ALA A 113 -1.57 9.41 18.10
C ALA A 113 -3.06 9.75 17.85
N SER A 114 -3.33 10.73 16.99
CA SER A 114 -4.67 11.18 16.63
C SER A 114 -5.00 11.12 15.14
N ILE A 115 -4.11 10.62 14.28
CA ILE A 115 -4.33 10.52 12.82
C ILE A 115 -4.26 9.06 12.39
N TYR A 116 -5.32 8.58 11.72
CA TYR A 116 -5.49 7.16 11.41
C TYR A 116 -6.21 6.95 10.06
N ASN A 117 -6.25 5.68 9.64
CA ASN A 117 -6.94 5.23 8.42
C ASN A 117 -6.50 6.03 7.18
N ILE A 118 -5.19 6.00 6.93
CA ILE A 118 -4.54 6.63 5.79
C ILE A 118 -4.93 5.89 4.52
N GLN A 119 -5.42 6.62 3.53
CA GLN A 119 -5.89 6.11 2.26
C GLN A 119 -5.41 6.98 1.10
N GLU A 120 -5.12 6.33 -0.02
CA GLU A 120 -4.93 6.98 -1.31
C GLU A 120 -6.24 6.89 -2.10
N LYS A 121 -6.66 7.99 -2.73
CA LYS A 121 -7.84 8.03 -3.59
C LYS A 121 -7.52 8.69 -4.91
N ASN A 122 -8.22 8.27 -5.97
CA ASN A 122 -8.09 8.91 -7.28
C ASN A 122 -8.81 10.26 -7.27
N VAL A 123 -8.17 11.25 -7.91
CA VAL A 123 -8.83 12.50 -8.31
C VAL A 123 -9.33 12.28 -9.73
N THR A 124 -10.62 12.49 -9.98
CA THR A 124 -11.23 12.30 -11.30
C THR A 124 -11.84 13.60 -11.82
N ASN A 125 -12.10 13.66 -13.12
CA ASN A 125 -12.85 14.77 -13.71
C ASN A 125 -14.32 14.78 -13.23
N GLY A 126 -15.08 15.84 -13.54
CA GLY A 126 -16.48 15.97 -13.10
C GLY A 126 -17.41 14.83 -13.50
N THR A 127 -17.09 14.10 -14.58
CA THR A 127 -17.83 12.92 -15.05
C THR A 127 -17.33 11.60 -14.49
N LYS A 128 -16.27 11.60 -13.67
CA LYS A 128 -15.61 10.41 -13.09
C LYS A 128 -15.05 9.40 -14.10
N THR A 129 -14.89 9.78 -15.37
CA THR A 129 -14.42 8.90 -16.45
C THR A 129 -12.91 8.90 -16.62
N LYS A 130 -12.22 9.95 -16.16
CA LYS A 130 -10.77 10.10 -16.30
C LYS A 130 -10.13 10.41 -14.97
N VAL A 131 -9.08 9.66 -14.62
CA VAL A 131 -8.21 9.96 -13.48
C VAL A 131 -7.27 11.10 -13.85
N LEU A 132 -7.31 12.18 -13.07
CA LEU A 132 -6.49 13.38 -13.22
C LEU A 132 -5.27 13.36 -12.28
N GLY A 133 -5.31 12.53 -11.25
CA GLY A 133 -4.24 12.44 -10.26
C GLY A 133 -4.67 11.63 -9.05
N LYS A 134 -3.96 11.84 -7.94
CA LYS A 134 -4.17 11.13 -6.68
C LYS A 134 -4.23 12.11 -5.52
N ARG A 135 -5.00 11.76 -4.50
CA ARG A 135 -5.11 12.49 -3.24
C ARG A 135 -4.89 11.57 -2.06
N GLY A 136 -4.32 12.12 -1.00
CA GLY A 136 -4.28 11.45 0.30
C GLY A 136 -5.51 11.79 1.11
N GLN A 137 -5.93 10.84 1.95
CA GLN A 137 -6.99 11.04 2.93
C GLN A 137 -6.61 10.33 4.23
N ALA A 138 -6.84 10.97 5.36
CA ALA A 138 -6.80 10.34 6.67
C ALA A 138 -7.90 10.93 7.57
N TYR A 139 -8.06 10.37 8.76
CA TYR A 139 -9.00 10.86 9.76
C TYR A 139 -8.23 11.34 10.98
N PHE A 140 -8.76 12.35 11.66
CA PHE A 140 -8.20 12.80 12.92
C PHE A 140 -9.27 13.05 13.99
N ASP A 141 -8.88 12.92 15.25
CA ASP A 141 -9.68 13.36 16.38
C ASP A 141 -9.27 14.77 16.81
N LYS A 142 -10.20 15.72 16.65
CA LYS A 142 -10.01 17.15 16.98
C LYS A 142 -9.62 17.40 18.43
N ASN A 143 -10.06 16.55 19.36
CA ASN A 143 -9.79 16.77 20.79
C ASN A 143 -8.39 16.31 21.21
N THR A 144 -7.78 15.43 20.43
CA THR A 144 -6.48 14.83 20.76
C THR A 144 -5.36 15.25 19.81
N LEU A 145 -5.69 15.83 18.64
CA LEU A 145 -4.70 16.29 17.66
C LEU A 145 -3.82 17.41 18.23
N THR A 146 -2.52 17.13 18.38
CA THR A 146 -1.50 18.10 18.81
C THR A 146 -0.73 18.69 17.63
N ASN A 147 -0.02 19.80 17.88
CA ASN A 147 0.87 20.43 16.89
C ASN A 147 1.97 19.47 16.45
N GLU A 148 2.59 18.77 17.40
CA GLU A 148 3.67 17.81 17.13
C GLU A 148 3.17 16.64 16.28
N SER A 149 1.96 16.14 16.56
CA SER A 149 1.37 15.04 15.78
C SER A 149 1.05 15.48 14.35
N LEU A 150 0.47 16.67 14.18
CA LEU A 150 0.16 17.22 12.85
C LEU A 150 1.44 17.54 12.06
N ALA A 151 2.44 18.13 12.71
CA ALA A 151 3.73 18.46 12.08
C ALA A 151 4.51 17.22 11.69
N ALA A 152 4.55 16.20 12.54
CA ALA A 152 5.17 14.91 12.21
C ALA A 152 4.46 14.27 11.02
N PHE A 153 3.13 14.19 11.05
CA PHE A 153 2.34 13.61 9.95
C PHE A 153 2.54 14.37 8.64
N TYR A 154 2.55 15.70 8.71
CA TYR A 154 2.82 16.52 7.54
C TYR A 154 4.18 16.21 6.93
N ASN A 155 5.25 16.20 7.72
CA ASN A 155 6.60 15.98 7.21
C ASN A 155 6.83 14.55 6.70
N ASP A 156 6.26 13.56 7.39
CA ASP A 156 6.50 12.15 7.09
C ASP A 156 5.58 11.59 5.99
N VAL A 157 4.34 12.12 5.88
CA VAL A 157 3.29 11.53 5.01
C VAL A 157 2.80 12.49 3.92
N ILE A 158 2.60 13.77 4.23
CA ILE A 158 1.98 14.72 3.29
C ILE A 158 3.02 15.37 2.39
N LYS A 159 4.07 15.93 2.99
CA LYS A 159 5.13 16.68 2.34
C LYS A 159 5.83 15.79 1.33
N ASN A 160 5.95 16.28 0.10
CA ASN A 160 6.55 15.55 -1.03
C ASN A 160 5.86 14.23 -1.41
N SER A 161 4.62 14.00 -0.98
CA SER A 161 3.85 12.79 -1.36
C SER A 161 3.55 12.70 -2.86
N GLY A 162 3.63 13.83 -3.59
CA GLY A 162 3.25 13.91 -5.00
C GLY A 162 1.74 13.90 -5.25
N TYR A 163 0.93 13.93 -4.19
CA TYR A 163 -0.52 14.04 -4.31
C TYR A 163 -0.95 15.46 -4.69
N ASN A 164 -2.05 15.56 -5.44
CA ASN A 164 -2.67 16.82 -5.80
C ASN A 164 -3.11 17.62 -4.57
N TYR A 165 -3.60 16.91 -3.54
CA TYR A 165 -3.91 17.46 -2.23
C TYR A 165 -4.03 16.33 -1.20
N TYR A 166 -4.05 16.70 0.07
CA TYR A 166 -4.28 15.80 1.20
C TYR A 166 -5.40 16.32 2.09
N THR A 167 -6.31 15.45 2.52
CA THR A 167 -7.41 15.82 3.43
C THR A 167 -7.36 15.03 4.72
N LEU A 168 -7.29 15.72 5.85
CA LEU A 168 -7.53 15.14 7.18
C LEU A 168 -8.98 15.43 7.58
N ILE A 169 -9.79 14.39 7.69
CA ILE A 169 -11.22 14.49 7.99
C ILE A 169 -11.43 14.44 9.50
N ASP A 170 -12.20 15.40 10.03
CA ASP A 170 -12.55 15.44 11.46
C ASP A 170 -13.49 14.26 11.78
N SER A 171 -13.07 13.38 12.68
CA SER A 171 -13.82 12.18 13.08
C SER A 171 -15.10 12.51 13.84
N SER A 172 -15.18 13.70 14.44
CA SER A 172 -16.39 14.21 15.11
C SER A 172 -17.37 14.86 14.13
N ASN A 173 -16.89 15.30 12.95
CA ASN A 173 -17.71 15.91 11.92
C ASN A 173 -17.12 15.66 10.52
N PHE A 174 -17.60 14.61 9.85
CA PHE A 174 -17.10 14.21 8.53
C PHE A 174 -17.32 15.23 7.40
N LYS A 175 -18.05 16.32 7.65
CA LYS A 175 -18.21 17.43 6.72
C LYS A 175 -17.14 18.51 6.90
N LYS A 176 -16.26 18.41 7.90
CA LYS A 176 -15.15 19.33 8.14
C LYS A 176 -13.81 18.60 8.08
N GLY A 177 -12.76 19.33 7.72
CA GLY A 177 -11.42 18.78 7.67
C GLY A 177 -10.34 19.82 7.41
N ILE A 178 -9.09 19.39 7.56
CA ILE A 178 -7.88 20.15 7.21
C ILE A 178 -7.45 19.71 5.81
N VAL A 179 -7.31 20.66 4.88
CA VAL A 179 -6.97 20.42 3.48
C VAL A 179 -5.64 21.07 3.14
N PHE A 180 -4.71 20.26 2.63
CA PHE A 180 -3.39 20.64 2.16
C PHE A 180 -3.38 20.67 0.63
N LEU A 181 -3.65 21.85 0.05
CA LEU A 181 -3.63 22.03 -1.40
C LEU A 181 -2.20 21.90 -1.92
N GLY A 182 -1.98 21.05 -2.93
CA GLY A 182 -0.63 20.74 -3.43
C GLY A 182 0.28 20.07 -2.40
N CYS A 183 -0.27 19.59 -1.27
CA CYS A 183 0.49 19.09 -0.13
C CYS A 183 1.45 20.13 0.47
N LEU A 184 1.08 21.41 0.43
CA LEU A 184 1.85 22.54 0.97
C LEU A 184 1.27 23.07 2.28
N SER A 185 2.10 23.84 3.01
CA SER A 185 1.70 24.75 4.08
C SER A 185 1.69 26.18 3.53
N PRO A 186 0.74 27.05 3.89
CA PRO A 186 -0.33 26.85 4.89
C PRO A 186 -1.47 25.92 4.42
N CYS A 187 -2.23 25.39 5.37
CA CYS A 187 -3.40 24.54 5.11
C CYS A 187 -4.71 25.25 5.51
N ASN A 188 -5.83 24.73 5.01
CA ASN A 188 -7.16 25.29 5.25
C ASN A 188 -7.97 24.35 6.14
N TYR A 189 -8.67 24.85 7.15
CA TYR A 189 -9.70 24.10 7.85
C TYR A 189 -11.09 24.66 7.55
N GLY A 190 -12.06 23.79 7.34
CA GLY A 190 -13.44 24.19 7.08
C GLY A 190 -14.27 23.06 6.49
N TYR A 191 -15.34 23.41 5.76
CA TYR A 191 -16.24 22.44 5.16
C TYR A 191 -15.63 21.77 3.94
N ILE A 192 -15.76 20.45 3.86
CA ILE A 192 -15.28 19.63 2.75
C ILE A 192 -16.43 18.98 1.98
N ASP A 193 -16.23 18.75 0.68
CA ASP A 193 -17.14 17.98 -0.16
C ASP A 193 -16.87 16.47 -0.14
N GLU A 194 -17.60 15.70 -0.94
CA GLU A 194 -17.43 14.24 -1.07
C GLU A 194 -16.05 13.83 -1.62
N THR A 195 -15.38 14.75 -2.33
CA THR A 195 -14.02 14.55 -2.83
C THR A 195 -12.98 14.89 -1.79
N GLY A 196 -13.37 15.46 -0.65
CA GLY A 196 -12.45 15.95 0.39
C GLY A 196 -11.84 17.32 0.06
N GLY A 197 -12.32 17.99 -0.99
CA GLY A 197 -11.92 19.36 -1.33
C GLY A 197 -12.60 20.37 -0.41
N ILE A 198 -11.93 21.49 -0.14
CA ILE A 198 -12.50 22.58 0.68
C ILE A 198 -13.59 23.32 -0.12
N THR A 199 -14.75 23.53 0.49
CA THR A 199 -15.87 24.29 -0.08
C THR A 199 -16.07 25.64 0.61
N ASN A 200 -15.78 25.71 1.91
CA ASN A 200 -15.83 26.93 2.70
C ASN A 200 -14.76 26.87 3.80
N ALA A 201 -13.74 27.73 3.68
CA ALA A 201 -12.65 27.81 4.66
C ALA A 201 -13.08 28.63 5.87
N SER A 202 -12.97 28.03 7.06
CA SER A 202 -13.19 28.70 8.33
C SER A 202 -11.89 29.32 8.87
N SER A 203 -10.74 28.74 8.53
CA SER A 203 -9.43 29.24 8.94
C SER A 203 -8.32 28.76 7.99
N ILE A 204 -7.19 29.48 8.03
CA ILE A 204 -5.96 29.18 7.31
C ILE A 204 -4.82 29.30 8.31
N PHE A 205 -3.92 28.33 8.36
CA PHE A 205 -2.79 28.34 9.28
C PHE A 205 -1.61 27.53 8.75
N ASP A 206 -0.41 27.90 9.19
CA ASP A 206 0.78 27.09 8.98
C ASP A 206 0.80 25.88 9.90
N VAL A 207 1.33 24.75 9.41
CA VAL A 207 1.41 23.51 10.19
C VAL A 207 2.18 23.72 11.49
N ALA A 208 3.26 24.50 11.43
CA ALA A 208 4.07 24.84 12.60
C ALA A 208 3.31 25.69 13.64
N GLU A 209 2.28 26.41 13.21
CA GLU A 209 1.49 27.32 14.07
C GLU A 209 0.17 26.69 14.52
N TYR A 210 -0.09 25.42 14.18
CA TYR A 210 -1.30 24.74 14.59
C TYR A 210 -1.49 24.79 16.10
N ASN A 211 -2.71 25.12 16.50
CA ASN A 211 -3.21 24.94 17.85
C ASN A 211 -4.70 24.58 17.76
N SER A 212 -5.28 24.09 18.85
CA SER A 212 -6.69 23.65 18.85
C SER A 212 -7.69 24.76 18.52
N SER A 213 -7.31 26.04 18.67
CA SER A 213 -8.16 27.16 18.30
C SER A 213 -8.21 27.42 16.79
N SER A 214 -7.18 26.98 16.06
CA SER A 214 -7.10 27.09 14.60
C SER A 214 -8.18 26.30 13.89
N ILE A 215 -8.82 25.33 14.55
CA ILE A 215 -9.84 24.45 13.96
C ILE A 215 -11.20 24.55 14.65
N LYS A 216 -11.53 25.70 15.24
CA LYS A 216 -12.81 25.88 15.97
C LYS A 216 -14.04 25.77 15.07
#